data_AF-A0A0R3N434-F1
#
_entry.id   AF-A0A0R3N434-F1
#
_cell.length_a   1.000
_cell.length_b   1.000
_cell.length_c   1.000
_cell.angle_alpha   90.00
_cell.angle_beta   90.00
_cell.angle_gamma   90.00
#
_symmetry.space_group_name_H-M   'P 1'
#
loop_
_entity.id
_entity.type
_entity.pdbx_description
1 polymer ?
#
loop_
_entity_poly.entity_id
_entity_poly.type
_entity_poly.pdbx_seq_one_letter_code
_entity_poly.pdbx_strand_id
1 'polypeptide(L)' 'MLVADFEKLRRSAPVRIAHLSQIQTFVTDAPLPAGLASICSHRGIEVVQAMEKPATDIDDSGGEPASTVVRLK' A
#
# COMPACT_ATOMS: atom_id res chain seq x y z
N MET A 1 -14.01 1.03 0.80
CA MET A 1 -12.73 1.65 1.22
C MET A 1 -12.33 1.10 2.59
N LEU A 2 -11.07 0.68 2.75
CA LEU A 2 -10.49 0.18 4.00
C LEU A 2 -9.31 1.05 4.39
N VAL A 3 -9.23 1.43 5.67
CA VAL A 3 -8.11 2.19 6.23
C VAL A 3 -7.51 1.40 7.37
N ALA A 4 -6.22 1.08 7.29
CA ALA A 4 -5.52 0.31 8.30
C ALA A 4 -4.06 0.72 8.37
N ASP A 5 -3.55 0.90 9.58
CA ASP A 5 -2.11 0.97 9.84
C ASP A 5 -1.44 -0.39 9.57
N PHE A 6 -0.18 -0.35 9.15
CA PHE A 6 0.60 -1.51 8.76
C PHE A 6 0.74 -2.53 9.89
N GLU A 7 0.81 -2.07 11.15
CA GLU A 7 0.92 -2.94 12.32
C GLU A 7 -0.31 -3.87 12.48
N LYS A 8 -1.49 -3.49 11.96
CA LYS A 8 -2.67 -4.39 11.91
C LYS A 8 -2.44 -5.65 11.07
N LEU A 9 -1.47 -5.65 10.15
CA LEU A 9 -1.13 -6.82 9.32
C LEU A 9 -0.24 -7.83 10.06
N ARG A 10 0.38 -7.45 11.19
CA ARG A 10 1.33 -8.30 11.92
C ARG A 10 0.68 -9.28 12.89
N ARG A 11 -0.64 -9.21 13.07
CA ARG A 11 -1.40 -10.10 13.95
C ARG A 11 -2.59 -10.70 13.22
N SER A 12 -3.05 -11.86 13.69
CA SER A 12 -4.32 -12.42 13.21
C SER A 12 -5.49 -11.60 13.74
N ALA A 13 -6.42 -11.24 12.86
CA ALA A 13 -7.68 -10.62 13.27
C ALA A 13 -8.53 -11.65 14.04
N PRO A 14 -9.15 -11.26 15.17
CA PRO A 14 -9.95 -12.18 15.99
C PRO A 14 -11.25 -12.64 15.29
N VAL A 15 -11.70 -11.91 14.27
CA VAL A 15 -12.92 -12.19 13.50
C VAL A 15 -12.71 -11.81 12.03
N ARG A 16 -13.39 -12.53 11.13
CA ARG A 16 -13.40 -12.27 9.68
C ARG A 16 -14.80 -11.83 9.27
N ILE A 17 -14.94 -10.56 8.88
CA ILE A 17 -16.23 -9.93 8.58
C ILE A 17 -16.41 -9.55 7.10
N ALA A 18 -15.33 -9.56 6.31
CA ALA A 18 -15.35 -9.20 4.90
C ALA A 18 -14.16 -9.82 4.15
N HIS A 19 -14.27 -9.87 2.83
CA HIS A 19 -13.21 -10.29 1.93
C HIS A 19 -12.53 -9.08 1.26
N LEU A 20 -11.22 -9.14 1.07
CA LEU A 20 -10.43 -8.04 0.52
C LEU A 20 -10.91 -7.59 -0.89
N SER A 21 -11.50 -8.48 -1.69
CA SER A 21 -12.04 -8.12 -3.00
C SER A 21 -13.32 -7.27 -2.96
N GLN A 22 -13.92 -7.07 -1.79
CA GLN A 22 -15.13 -6.26 -1.64
C GLN A 22 -14.84 -4.76 -1.50
N ILE A 23 -13.56 -4.39 -1.35
CA ILE A 23 -13.11 -3.00 -1.26
C ILE A 23 -12.46 -2.54 -2.56
N GLN A 24 -12.57 -1.25 -2.84
CA GLN A 24 -12.00 -0.61 -4.02
C GLN A 24 -10.67 0.09 -3.71
N THR A 25 -10.53 0.58 -2.48
CA THR A 25 -9.38 1.38 -2.04
C THR A 25 -8.90 0.88 -0.68
N PHE A 26 -7.60 0.66 -0.55
CA PHE A 26 -6.88 0.32 0.68
C PHE A 26 -5.93 1.47 1.03
N VAL A 27 -6.09 2.06 2.21
CA VAL A 27 -5.20 3.11 2.72
C VAL A 27 -4.33 2.55 3.84
N THR A 28 -3.02 2.75 3.75
CA THR A 28 -2.01 2.29 4.70
C THR A 28 -1.01 3.39 5.02
N ASP A 29 -0.37 3.34 6.17
CA ASP A 29 0.69 4.26 6.56
C ASP A 29 2.09 3.81 6.13
N ALA A 30 2.28 2.51 5.86
CA ALA A 30 3.54 1.95 5.34
C ALA A 30 3.32 1.03 4.12
N PRO A 31 4.37 0.72 3.33
CA PRO A 31 4.26 -0.11 2.13
C PRO A 31 3.68 -1.50 2.45
N LEU A 32 2.75 -1.97 1.60
CA LEU A 32 2.17 -3.31 1.77
C LEU A 32 3.23 -4.40 1.49
N PRO A 33 3.15 -5.56 2.19
CA PRO A 33 3.97 -6.71 1.85
C PRO A 33 3.74 -7.15 0.40
N ALA A 34 4.78 -7.62 -0.29
CA ALA A 34 4.75 -7.89 -1.73
C ALA A 34 3.59 -8.83 -2.15
N GLY A 35 3.28 -9.85 -1.37
CA GLY A 35 2.16 -10.75 -1.64
C GLY A 35 0.80 -10.06 -1.57
N LEU A 36 0.59 -9.18 -0.57
CA LEU A 36 -0.65 -8.43 -0.41
C LEU A 36 -0.80 -7.35 -1.50
N ALA A 37 0.31 -6.68 -1.84
CA ALA A 37 0.36 -5.72 -2.94
C ALA A 37 -0.04 -6.35 -4.29
N SER A 38 0.48 -7.55 -4.59
CA SER A 38 0.11 -8.31 -5.79
C SER A 38 -1.36 -8.73 -5.81
N ILE A 39 -1.93 -9.08 -4.65
CA ILE A 39 -3.37 -9.38 -4.56
C ILE A 39 -4.20 -8.13 -4.83
N CYS A 40 -3.79 -6.97 -4.29
CA CYS A 40 -4.48 -5.71 -4.52
C CYS A 40 -4.43 -5.32 -6.01
N SER A 41 -3.27 -5.39 -6.65
CA SER A 41 -3.12 -5.03 -8.07
C SER A 41 -3.91 -5.96 -8.98
N HIS A 42 -3.85 -7.27 -8.76
CA HIS A 42 -4.61 -8.25 -9.56
C HIS A 42 -6.13 -8.07 -9.43
N ARG A 43 -6.60 -7.55 -8.29
CA ARG A 43 -8.03 -7.34 -8.04
C ARG A 43 -8.51 -5.92 -8.37
N GLY A 44 -7.62 -5.04 -8.87
CA GLY A 44 -7.96 -3.64 -9.17
C GLY A 44 -8.23 -2.79 -7.92
N ILE A 45 -7.63 -3.16 -6.79
CA ILE A 45 -7.73 -2.39 -5.55
C ILE A 45 -6.67 -1.31 -5.56
N GLU A 46 -7.09 -0.06 -5.44
CA GLU A 46 -6.21 1.10 -5.31
C GLU A 46 -5.54 1.08 -3.94
N VAL A 47 -4.20 1.18 -3.90
CA VAL A 47 -3.44 1.25 -2.65
C VAL A 47 -2.90 2.67 -2.48
N VAL A 48 -3.26 3.31 -1.37
CA VAL A 48 -2.82 4.66 -1.01
C VAL A 48 -1.93 4.58 0.21
N GLN A 49 -0.70 5.09 0.10
CA GLN A 49 0.18 5.29 1.24
C GLN A 49 -0.01 6.71 1.80
N ALA A 50 -0.46 6.80 3.05
CA ALA A 50 -0.86 8.06 3.68
C ALA A 50 0.30 8.81 4.35
N MET A 51 1.40 8.11 4.66
CA MET A 51 2.61 8.75 5.20
C MET A 51 3.72 8.76 4.16
N GLU A 52 4.34 9.93 3.98
CA GLU A 52 5.61 10.04 3.27
C GLU A 52 6.68 9.31 4.09
N LYS A 53 7.45 8.44 3.41
CA LYS A 53 8.69 7.93 4.00
C LYS A 53 9.56 9.14 4.31
N PRO A 54 10.06 9.33 5.54
CA PRO A 54 11.02 10.41 5.78
C PRO A 54 12.18 10.17 4.81
N ALA A 55 12.40 11.14 3.92
CA ALA A 55 13.54 11.13 3.03
C ALA A 55 14.78 10.99 3.92
N THR A 56 15.46 9.86 3.85
CA THR A 56 16.82 9.74 4.38
C THR A 56 17.69 10.64 3.53
N ASP A 57 17.88 11.87 4.00
CA ASP A 57 18.96 12.73 3.55
C ASP A 57 20.26 12.18 4.15
N ILE A 58 21.09 11.58 3.30
CA ILE A 58 22.56 11.72 3.22
C ILE A 58 22.99 11.12 1.86
N ASP A 59 23.64 11.99 1.09
CA ASP A 59 24.23 11.91 -0.26
C ASP A 59 25.02 10.63 -0.63
N ASP A 60 24.70 10.00 -1.77
CA ASP A 60 25.64 9.69 -2.87
C ASP A 60 24.89 9.23 -4.16
N SER A 61 24.92 10.12 -5.16
CA SER A 61 24.84 9.95 -6.62
C SER A 61 23.88 8.92 -7.27
N GLY A 62 22.79 9.44 -7.86
CA GLY A 62 22.31 9.02 -9.18
C GLY A 62 21.11 8.06 -9.24
N GLY A 63 19.91 8.63 -9.38
CA GLY A 63 18.71 7.89 -9.78
C GLY A 63 17.48 8.77 -9.79
N GLU A 64 17.08 9.23 -10.98
CA GLU A 64 15.93 10.10 -11.23
C GLU A 64 14.64 9.62 -10.52
N PRO A 65 13.82 10.52 -9.94
CA PRO A 65 12.52 10.12 -9.41
C PRO A 65 11.55 9.91 -10.58
N ALA A 66 11.44 8.67 -11.05
CA ALA A 66 10.37 8.27 -11.95
C ALA A 66 9.04 8.25 -11.21
N SER A 67 8.40 9.43 -11.16
CA SER A 67 6.97 9.59 -10.91
C SER A 67 6.19 8.61 -11.77
N THR A 68 5.66 7.56 -11.16
CA THR A 68 4.82 6.58 -11.85
C THR A 68 3.45 6.59 -11.21
N VAL A 69 2.75 7.71 -11.42
CA VAL A 69 1.29 7.72 -11.38
C VAL A 69 0.81 6.95 -12.62
N VAL A 70 0.59 5.65 -12.49
CA VAL A 70 -0.09 4.88 -13.55
C VAL A 70 -1.57 5.20 -13.47
N ARG A 71 -1.98 6.26 -14.18
CA ARG A 71 -3.37 6.44 -14.62
C ARG A 71 -3.54 5.63 -15.90
N LEU A 72 -4.14 4.44 -15.81
CA LEU A 72 -4.62 3.72 -16.99
C LEU A 72 -6.10 4.07 -17.22
N LYS A 73 -6.39 4.51 -18.45
CA LYS A 73 -7.71 4.88 -18.96
C LYS A 73 -8.50 3.65 -19.39
#